data_AF-A0A925FYY1-F1
#
_entry.id   AF-A0A925FYY1-F1
#
_cell.length_a   1.000
_cell.length_b   1.000
_cell.length_c   1.000
_cell.angle_alpha   90.00
_cell.angle_beta   90.00
_cell.angle_gamma   90.00
#
_symmetry.space_group_name_H-M   'P 1'
#
loop_
_entity.id
_entity.type
_entity.pdbx_description
1 polymer ?
#
loop_
_entity_poly.entity_id
_entity_poly.type
_entity_poly.pdbx_seq_one_letter_code
_entity_poly.pdbx_strand_id
1 'polypeptide(L)'
;MHIQFIKNIQFTRLVKADGRLREFNFRKINGIQGSLFTVDVSDDRGNRILFRMQKEDANWKIIQQPLPEWIWKNEANFHELIEEELKNA
;
A
#
# COMPACT_ATOMS: atom_id res chain seq x y z
N MET A 1 19.45 1.41 -27.77
CA MET A 1 18.49 0.62 -26.97
C MET A 1 18.15 1.42 -25.73
N HIS A 2 16.93 1.95 -25.62
CA HIS A 2 16.53 2.74 -24.45
C HIS A 2 15.99 1.77 -23.39
N ILE A 3 16.72 1.59 -22.29
CA ILE A 3 16.22 0.79 -21.16
C ILE A 3 15.21 1.65 -20.40
N GLN A 4 13.95 1.23 -20.39
CA GLN A 4 12.93 1.83 -19.52
C GLN A 4 12.93 1.09 -18.19
N PHE A 5 13.28 1.80 -17.11
CA PHE A 5 13.20 1.27 -15.76
C PHE A 5 11.76 1.41 -15.26
N ILE A 6 11.07 0.28 -15.09
CA ILE A 6 9.73 0.23 -14.49
C ILE A 6 9.89 -0.29 -13.06
N LYS A 7 9.66 0.58 -12.07
CA LYS A 7 9.75 0.21 -10.66
C LYS A 7 8.54 -0.67 -10.28
N ASN A 8 8.80 -1.94 -9.95
CA ASN A 8 7.73 -2.89 -9.61
C ASN A 8 7.19 -2.69 -8.18
N ILE A 9 8.03 -2.26 -7.24
CA ILE A 9 7.63 -1.91 -5.87
C ILE A 9 8.08 -0.49 -5.63
N GLN A 10 7.15 0.41 -5.33
CA GLN A 10 7.50 1.79 -5.01
C GLN A 10 8.28 1.84 -3.71
N PHE A 11 7.75 1.20 -2.66
CA PHE A 11 8.43 1.08 -1.38
C PHE A 11 7.90 -0.10 -0.57
N THR A 12 8.67 -0.49 0.43
CA THR A 12 8.33 -1.54 1.39
C THR A 12 8.43 -0.98 2.80
N ARG A 13 7.50 -1.35 3.68
CA ARG A 13 7.50 -0.96 5.11
C ARG A 13 7.09 -2.13 5.99
N LEU A 14 7.71 -2.19 7.17
CA LEU A 14 7.33 -3.12 8.23
C LEU A 14 6.32 -2.43 9.15
N VAL A 15 5.13 -3.02 9.29
CA VAL A 15 4.06 -2.48 10.13
C VAL A 15 3.64 -3.54 11.14
N LYS A 16 3.53 -3.13 12.42
CA LYS A 16 2.98 -3.99 13.46
C LYS A 16 1.46 -4.04 13.33
N ALA A 17 0.93 -5.15 12.84
CA ALA A 17 -0.49 -5.38 12.67
C ALA A 17 -0.89 -6.70 13.32
N ASP A 18 -1.90 -6.66 14.18
CA ASP A 18 -2.40 -7.82 14.92
C ASP A 18 -1.32 -8.51 15.77
N GLY A 19 -0.54 -7.70 16.50
CA GLY A 19 0.54 -8.20 17.37
C GLY A 19 1.78 -8.71 16.65
N ARG A 20 1.79 -8.77 15.30
CA ARG A 20 2.90 -9.26 14.48
C ARG A 20 3.49 -8.15 13.62
N LEU A 21 4.79 -8.24 13.33
CA LEU A 21 5.44 -7.38 12.35
C LEU A 21 5.24 -7.98 10.96
N ARG A 22 4.63 -7.23 10.05
CA ARG A 22 4.33 -7.67 8.68
C ARG A 22 4.98 -6.74 7.67
N GLU A 23 5.44 -7.30 6.56
CA GLU A 23 5.97 -6.55 5.44
C GLU A 23 4.85 -6.19 4.47
N PHE A 24 4.65 -4.89 4.27
CA PHE A 24 3.71 -4.34 3.30
C PHE A 24 4.49 -3.78 2.12
N ASN A 25 4.14 -4.28 0.93
CA ASN A 25 4.75 -3.89 -0.33
C ASN A 25 3.79 -2.98 -1.09
N PHE A 26 4.20 -1.72 -1.28
CA PHE A 26 3.40 -0.69 -1.93
C PHE A 26 3.87 -0.50 -3.36
N ARG A 27 2.97 -0.69 -4.32
CA ARG A 27 3.19 -0.45 -5.75
C ARG A 27 2.36 0.75 -6.19
N LYS A 28 3.02 1.78 -6.70
CA LYS A 28 2.36 2.92 -7.33
C LYS A 28 1.91 2.52 -8.73
N ILE A 29 0.63 2.72 -9.04
CA ILE A 29 0.09 2.55 -10.39
C ILE A 29 0.08 3.93 -11.04
N ASN A 30 0.93 4.10 -12.05
CA ASN A 30 0.97 5.33 -12.84
C ASN A 30 -0.07 5.21 -13.97
N GLY A 31 -1.23 5.84 -13.79
CA GLY A 31 -2.33 5.90 -14.76
C GLY A 31 -2.89 7.31 -14.93
N ILE A 32 -3.77 7.50 -15.92
CA ILE A 32 -4.38 8.80 -16.26
C ILE A 32 -5.41 9.26 -15.20
N GLN A 33 -5.98 8.33 -14.45
CA GLN A 33 -7.00 8.60 -13.43
C GLN A 33 -6.46 8.38 -12.01
N GLY A 34 -6.03 9.47 -11.39
CA GLY A 34 -5.70 9.50 -9.96
C GLY A 34 -4.44 8.74 -9.57
N SER A 35 -3.85 9.16 -8.45
CA SER A 35 -2.75 8.43 -7.83
C SER A 35 -3.33 7.21 -7.11
N LEU A 36 -2.94 6.00 -7.51
CA LEU A 36 -3.44 4.73 -6.96
C LEU A 36 -2.25 3.90 -6.45
N PHE A 37 -2.41 3.28 -5.29
CA PHE A 37 -1.47 2.29 -4.76
C PHE A 37 -2.13 0.92 -4.68
N THR A 38 -1.40 -0.11 -5.06
CA THR A 38 -1.69 -1.49 -4.68
C THR A 38 -0.78 -1.86 -3.52
N VAL A 39 -1.37 -2.48 -2.49
CA VAL A 39 -0.64 -2.94 -1.31
C VAL A 39 -0.77 -4.46 -1.23
N ASP A 40 0.36 -5.10 -0.98
CA ASP A 40 0.46 -6.55 -0.87
C ASP A 40 1.13 -6.93 0.47
N VAL A 41 0.48 -7.81 1.22
CA VAL A 41 0.94 -8.33 2.51
C VAL A 41 0.58 -9.83 2.64
N SER A 42 1.41 -10.59 3.34
CA SER A 42 1.08 -11.99 3.68
C SER A 42 0.34 -12.10 5.02
N ASP A 43 -0.68 -12.97 5.07
CA ASP A 43 -1.32 -13.38 6.32
C ASP A 43 -0.48 -14.43 7.09
N ASP A 44 -1.00 -14.88 8.24
CA ASP A 44 -0.29 -15.85 9.09
C ASP A 44 -0.22 -17.28 8.52
N ARG A 45 -1.00 -17.55 7.48
CA ARG A 45 -1.02 -18.83 6.76
C ARG A 45 -0.19 -18.75 5.47
N GLY A 46 0.43 -17.61 5.20
CA GLY A 46 1.20 -17.34 3.98
C GLY A 46 0.35 -16.96 2.77
N ASN A 47 -0.97 -16.78 2.92
CA ASN A 47 -1.81 -16.28 1.84
C ASN A 47 -1.52 -14.79 1.59
N ARG A 48 -1.49 -14.40 0.31
CA ARG A 48 -1.31 -13.00 -0.07
C ARG A 48 -2.64 -12.27 -0.03
N ILE A 49 -2.68 -11.17 0.71
CA ILE A 49 -3.79 -10.23 0.72
C ILE A 49 -3.38 -9.03 -0.12
N LEU A 50 -4.11 -8.82 -1.21
CA LEU A 50 -3.94 -7.65 -2.07
C LEU A 50 -5.13 -6.71 -1.90
N PHE A 51 -4.82 -5.43 -1.71
CA PHE A 51 -5.82 -4.37 -1.66
C PHE A 51 -5.31 -3.12 -2.34
N ARG A 52 -6.23 -2.18 -2.58
CA ARG A 52 -5.91 -0.92 -3.25
C ARG A 52 -6.20 0.25 -2.33
N MET A 53 -5.37 1.28 -2.46
CA MET A 53 -5.58 2.56 -1.81
C MET A 53 -5.66 3.66 -2.86
N GLN A 54 -6.66 4.51 -2.75
CA GLN A 54 -6.85 5.68 -3.60
C GLN A 54 -6.87 6.95 -2.77
N LYS A 55 -6.50 8.07 -3.38
CA LYS A 55 -6.57 9.37 -2.70
C LYS A 55 -8.02 9.88 -2.77
N GLU A 56 -8.66 10.00 -1.62
CA GLU A 56 -9.97 10.59 -1.44
C GLU A 56 -9.80 11.89 -0.64
N ASP A 57 -10.18 13.01 -1.26
CA ASP A 57 -9.89 14.36 -0.77
C ASP A 57 -8.38 14.57 -0.51
N ALA A 58 -7.97 14.49 0.75
CA ALA A 58 -6.59 14.65 1.20
C ALA A 58 -5.98 13.36 1.76
N ASN A 59 -6.77 12.29 1.92
CA ASN A 59 -6.35 11.07 2.61
C ASN A 59 -6.24 9.90 1.64
N TRP A 60 -5.30 9.00 1.93
CA TRP A 60 -5.21 7.72 1.23
C TRP A 60 -6.14 6.74 1.93
N LYS A 61 -7.14 6.26 1.19
CA LYS A 61 -8.19 5.38 1.71
C LYS A 61 -8.16 4.03 1.02
N ILE A 62 -8.42 2.97 1.80
CA ILE A 62 -8.58 1.63 1.25
C ILE A 62 -9.89 1.61 0.47
N ILE A 63 -9.84 1.15 -0.79
CA ILE A 63 -11.05 0.96 -1.58
C ILE A 63 -11.89 -0.13 -0.93
N GLN A 64 -13.18 0.11 -0.72
CA GLN A 64 -14.08 -0.82 -0.02
C GLN A 64 -14.01 -2.25 -0.61
N GLN A 65 -13.54 -3.20 0.21
CA GLN A 65 -13.47 -4.63 -0.13
C GLN A 65 -13.42 -5.48 1.16
N PRO A 66 -13.72 -6.80 1.09
CA PRO A 66 -13.60 -7.68 2.24
C PRO A 66 -12.13 -7.83 2.66
N LEU A 67 -11.77 -7.34 3.84
CA LEU A 67 -10.42 -7.43 4.40
C LEU A 67 -10.49 -7.75 5.90
N PRO A 68 -9.45 -8.42 6.43
CA PRO A 68 -9.28 -8.56 7.87
C PRO A 68 -9.29 -7.21 8.60
N GLU A 69 -9.87 -7.20 9.80
CA GLU A 69 -10.01 -5.99 10.63
C GLU A 69 -8.66 -5.29 10.90
N TRP A 70 -7.58 -6.05 11.04
CA TRP A 70 -6.25 -5.50 11.28
C TRP A 70 -5.70 -4.68 10.11
N ILE A 71 -6.17 -4.91 8.88
CA ILE A 71 -5.81 -4.06 7.72
C ILE A 71 -6.54 -2.73 7.84
N TRP A 72 -7.85 -2.77 8.11
CA TRP A 72 -8.66 -1.56 8.30
C TRP A 72 -8.16 -0.69 9.45
N LYS A 73 -7.78 -1.29 10.58
CA LYS A 73 -7.19 -0.59 11.73
C LYS A 73 -5.88 0.14 11.41
N ASN A 74 -5.19 -0.24 10.34
CA ASN A 74 -3.92 0.36 9.91
C ASN A 74 -4.08 1.34 8.73
N GLU A 75 -5.30 1.65 8.27
CA GLU A 75 -5.51 2.56 7.14
C GLU A 75 -4.81 3.91 7.32
N ALA A 76 -4.94 4.53 8.50
CA ALA A 76 -4.29 5.82 8.80
C ALA A 76 -2.75 5.73 8.74
N ASN A 77 -2.18 4.62 9.22
CA ASN A 77 -0.75 4.36 9.14
C ASN A 77 -0.30 4.22 7.67
N PHE A 78 -1.05 3.49 6.85
CA PHE A 78 -0.74 3.39 5.42
C PHE A 78 -0.79 4.75 4.71
N HIS A 79 -1.73 5.62 5.08
CA HIS A 79 -1.76 7.00 4.58
C HIS A 79 -0.47 7.75 4.91
N GLU A 80 -0.04 7.73 6.17
CA GLU A 80 1.20 8.38 6.61
C GLU A 80 2.41 7.86 5.85
N LEU A 81 2.53 6.53 5.69
CA LEU A 81 3.62 5.90 4.96
C LEU A 81 3.67 6.29 3.48
N ILE A 82 2.50 6.39 2.83
CA ILE A 82 2.43 6.84 1.43
C ILE A 82 2.82 8.32 1.33
N GLU A 83 2.33 9.18 2.22
CA GLU A 83 2.67 10.61 2.20
C GLU A 83 4.16 10.85 2.52
N GLU A 84 4.75 10.08 3.42
CA GLU A 84 6.20 10.10 3.70
C GLU A 84 7.00 9.73 2.45
N GLU A 85 6.66 8.64 1.77
CA GLU A 85 7.31 8.23 0.53
C GLU A 85 7.18 9.31 -0.54
N LEU A 86 5.98 9.89 -0.72
CA LEU A 86 5.75 10.90 -1.76
C LEU A 86 6.47 12.23 -1.48
N LYS A 87 6.79 12.55 -0.22
CA LYS A 87 7.62 13.73 0.13
C LYS A 87 9.11 13.49 -0.11
N ASN A 88 9.55 12.24 -0.03
CA ASN A 88 10.96 11.86 -0.14
C ASN A 88 11.38 11.41 -1.55
N ALA A 89 10.43 11.28 -2.48
CA ALA A 89 10.65 10.86 -3.88
C ALA A 89 10.79 12.06 -4.83
#